data_AF-A0A127VGE5-F1
#
_entry.id   AF-A0A127VGE5-F1
#
_cell.length_a   1.000
_cell.length_b   1.000
_cell.length_c   1.000
_cell.angle_alpha   90.00
_cell.angle_beta   90.00
_cell.angle_gamma   90.00
#
_symmetry.space_group_name_H-M   'P 1'
#
loop_
_entity.id
_entity.type
_entity.pdbx_description
1 polymer ?
#
loop_
_entity_poly.entity_id
_entity_poly.type
_entity_poly.pdbx_seq_one_letter_code
_entity_poly.pdbx_strand_id
1 'polypeptide(L)'
;MKNKSILKLSLMKVAFMLILAIVVGSSCKKTEQPVAENTNTEVKTEINSVSNESLIKFLSITLNVDKKEISYDSAINEFIIRGHKFTRDQVKSDYSSANVYQSTFGK
;
A
#
# COMPACT_ATOMS: atom_id res chain seq x y z
N MET A 1 -7.30 34.30 56.12
CA MET A 1 -7.40 33.15 55.18
C MET A 1 -7.72 33.68 53.78
N LYS A 2 -7.21 33.00 52.73
CA LYS A 2 -7.32 33.31 51.28
C LYS A 2 -6.35 34.43 50.85
N ASN A 3 -5.27 34.16 50.09
CA ASN A 3 -5.29 33.78 48.69
C ASN A 3 -4.05 32.94 48.32
N LYS A 4 -4.21 31.61 48.15
CA LYS A 4 -3.16 30.73 47.59
C LYS A 4 -3.62 30.03 46.29
N SER A 5 -4.71 30.49 45.68
CA SER A 5 -5.36 29.76 44.59
C SER A 5 -4.91 30.16 43.17
N ILE A 6 -4.14 31.24 43.01
CA ILE A 6 -3.79 31.78 41.68
C ILE A 6 -2.49 31.18 41.13
N LEU A 7 -1.59 30.69 42.00
CA LEU A 7 -0.28 30.17 41.59
C LEU A 7 -0.36 28.81 40.89
N LYS A 8 -1.39 27.99 41.18
CA LYS A 8 -1.53 26.63 40.62
C LYS A 8 -2.10 26.60 39.21
N LEU A 9 -2.79 27.66 38.76
CA LEU A 9 -3.44 27.69 37.44
C LEU A 9 -2.47 28.09 36.31
N SER A 10 -1.33 28.70 36.66
CA SER A 10 -0.31 29.15 35.69
C SER A 10 0.65 28.03 35.28
N LEU A 11 1.06 27.15 36.22
CA LEU A 11 2.01 26.06 35.91
C LEU A 11 1.44 25.02 34.92
N MET A 12 0.12 24.81 34.92
CA MET A 12 -0.50 23.79 34.06
C MET A 12 -0.51 24.17 32.57
N LYS A 13 -0.49 25.48 32.26
CA LYS A 13 -0.45 25.99 30.87
C LYS A 13 0.95 25.92 30.26
N VAL A 14 1.99 26.06 31.08
CA VAL A 14 3.39 25.98 30.62
C VAL A 14 3.80 24.53 30.32
N ALA A 15 3.29 23.56 31.09
CA ALA A 15 3.56 22.14 30.86
C ALA A 15 2.99 21.63 29.53
N PHE A 16 1.82 22.11 29.11
CA PHE A 16 1.19 21.69 27.85
C PHE A 16 1.91 22.28 26.62
N MET A 17 2.51 23.47 26.73
CA MET A 17 3.29 24.08 25.65
C MET A 17 4.67 23.42 25.46
N LEU A 18 5.25 22.83 26.51
CA LEU A 18 6.54 22.15 26.42
C LEU A 18 6.45 20.80 25.68
N ILE A 19 5.31 20.11 25.78
CA ILE A 19 5.09 18.79 25.15
C ILE A 19 4.92 18.94 23.63
N LEU A 20 4.34 20.05 23.16
CA LEU A 20 4.11 20.30 21.73
C LEU A 20 5.42 20.55 20.94
N ALA A 21 6.48 21.01 21.61
CA ALA A 21 7.78 21.28 20.99
C ALA A 21 8.61 20.00 20.70
N ILE A 22 8.31 18.88 21.37
CA ILE A 22 9.07 17.62 21.22
C ILE A 22 8.61 16.82 19.99
N VAL A 23 7.40 17.07 19.48
CA VAL A 23 6.81 16.29 18.37
C VAL A 23 7.28 16.76 16.99
N VAL A 24 7.91 17.93 16.88
CA VAL A 24 8.34 18.51 15.58
C VAL A 24 9.76 18.08 15.15
N GLY A 25 10.46 17.28 15.97
CA GLY A 25 11.88 16.95 15.79
C GLY A 25 12.20 15.62 15.09
N SER A 26 11.22 14.78 14.77
CA SER A 26 11.47 13.50 14.07
C SER A 26 11.54 13.69 12.55
N SER A 27 12.40 14.60 12.09
CA SER A 27 12.91 14.56 10.71
C SER A 27 13.81 13.34 10.58
N CYS A 28 13.24 12.27 10.05
CA CYS A 28 13.94 11.09 9.58
C CYS A 28 15.09 11.51 8.65
N LYS A 29 16.34 11.45 9.12
CA LYS A 29 17.51 11.64 8.25
C LYS A 29 17.61 10.42 7.36
N LYS A 30 17.18 10.56 6.10
CA LYS A 30 17.36 9.56 5.05
C LYS A 30 18.87 9.47 4.78
N THR A 31 19.51 8.45 5.32
CA THR A 31 20.90 8.09 5.01
C THR A 31 20.98 7.80 3.52
N GLU A 32 21.71 8.63 2.78
CA GLU A 32 22.06 8.38 1.38
C GLU A 32 22.92 7.11 1.31
N GLN A 33 22.39 6.10 0.64
CA GLN A 33 23.14 4.90 0.28
C GLN A 33 23.80 5.16 -1.09
N PRO A 34 25.10 4.85 -1.27
CA PRO A 34 25.81 5.18 -2.50
C PRO A 34 25.23 4.39 -3.68
N VAL A 35 24.99 5.11 -4.76
CA VAL A 35 24.59 4.60 -6.07
C VAL A 35 25.68 3.64 -6.55
N ALA A 36 25.36 2.34 -6.60
CA ALA A 36 26.16 1.38 -7.31
C ALA A 36 25.80 1.44 -8.81
N GLU A 37 26.84 1.63 -9.58
CA GLU A 37 26.93 1.87 -11.00
C GLU A 37 26.29 0.77 -11.86
N ASN A 38 25.68 1.20 -12.95
CA ASN A 38 25.08 0.38 -14.00
C ASN A 38 25.99 -0.76 -14.46
N THR A 39 25.49 -1.99 -14.38
CA THR A 39 25.96 -3.07 -15.27
C THR A 39 24.76 -3.60 -16.05
N ASN A 40 24.87 -3.45 -17.37
CA ASN A 40 23.95 -3.91 -18.40
C ASN A 40 23.19 -5.17 -18.03
N THR A 41 21.87 -5.07 -17.99
CA THR A 41 20.97 -6.20 -18.23
C THR A 41 20.00 -5.77 -19.32
N GLU A 42 20.38 -5.99 -20.58
CA GLU A 42 19.40 -6.14 -21.65
C GLU A 42 18.52 -7.35 -21.31
N VAL A 43 17.39 -7.14 -20.64
CA VAL A 43 16.33 -8.15 -20.57
C VAL A 43 14.95 -7.48 -20.69
N LYS A 44 14.36 -7.68 -21.86
CA LYS A 44 12.93 -7.77 -22.16
C LYS A 44 12.06 -6.54 -21.89
N THR A 45 11.86 -5.80 -22.97
CA THR A 45 10.66 -4.99 -23.24
C THR A 45 9.40 -5.88 -23.26
N GLU A 46 8.92 -6.31 -22.09
CA GLU A 46 7.56 -6.87 -21.91
C GLU A 46 7.13 -6.82 -20.43
N ILE A 47 7.14 -5.63 -19.82
CA ILE A 47 6.83 -5.45 -18.38
C ILE A 47 5.31 -5.37 -18.07
N ASN A 48 4.40 -5.42 -19.06
CA ASN A 48 2.98 -5.06 -18.83
C ASN A 48 1.95 -6.18 -18.94
N SER A 49 2.38 -7.44 -19.07
CA SER A 49 1.47 -8.59 -19.10
C SER A 49 1.30 -9.17 -17.68
N VAL A 50 0.27 -8.73 -16.95
CA VAL A 50 -0.14 -9.39 -15.70
C VAL A 50 -0.61 -10.82 -16.03
N SER A 51 0.01 -11.82 -15.41
CA SER A 51 -0.33 -13.22 -15.66
C SER A 51 -1.69 -13.58 -15.07
N ASN A 52 -2.39 -14.55 -15.68
CA ASN A 52 -3.65 -15.04 -15.14
C ASN A 52 -3.46 -15.67 -13.75
N GLU A 53 -2.29 -16.23 -13.45
CA GLU A 53 -1.99 -16.75 -12.12
C GLU A 53 -1.99 -15.65 -11.06
N SER A 54 -1.40 -14.48 -11.37
CA SER A 54 -1.44 -13.32 -10.48
C SER A 54 -2.87 -12.83 -10.26
N LEU A 55 -3.68 -12.80 -11.32
CA LEU A 55 -5.10 -12.41 -11.24
C LEU A 55 -5.94 -13.42 -10.44
N ILE A 56 -5.72 -14.73 -10.62
CA ILE A 56 -6.37 -15.79 -9.84
C ILE A 56 -5.99 -15.66 -8.36
N LYS A 57 -4.70 -15.43 -8.07
CA LYS A 57 -4.24 -15.21 -6.70
C LYS A 57 -4.92 -13.98 -6.08
N PHE A 58 -4.97 -12.87 -6.82
CA PHE A 58 -5.67 -11.68 -6.39
C PHE A 58 -7.15 -11.95 -6.07
N LEU A 59 -7.88 -12.59 -7.00
CA LEU A 59 -9.28 -12.95 -6.81
C LEU A 59 -9.48 -13.88 -5.60
N SER A 60 -8.61 -14.88 -5.40
CA SER A 60 -8.69 -15.80 -4.25
C SER A 60 -8.57 -15.06 -2.92
N ILE A 61 -7.70 -14.06 -2.85
CA ILE A 61 -7.49 -13.25 -1.64
C ILE A 61 -8.65 -12.28 -1.45
N THR A 62 -9.00 -11.52 -2.48
CA THR A 62 -10.01 -10.46 -2.42
C THR A 62 -11.41 -10.99 -2.14
N LEU A 63 -11.75 -12.15 -2.70
CA LEU A 63 -13.07 -12.76 -2.55
C LEU A 63 -13.10 -13.86 -1.47
N ASN A 64 -11.97 -14.16 -0.84
CA ASN A 64 -11.82 -15.22 0.15
C ASN A 64 -12.38 -16.57 -0.35
N VAL A 65 -11.95 -16.97 -1.55
CA VAL A 65 -12.32 -18.24 -2.20
C VAL A 65 -11.08 -19.06 -2.50
N ASP A 66 -11.19 -20.38 -2.53
CA ASP A 66 -10.06 -21.23 -2.93
C ASP A 66 -9.76 -21.04 -4.42
N LYS A 67 -8.48 -21.10 -4.80
CA LYS A 67 -8.06 -20.98 -6.21
C LYS A 67 -8.72 -22.03 -7.11
N LYS A 68 -9.04 -23.22 -6.58
CA LYS A 68 -9.74 -24.30 -7.29
C LYS A 68 -11.18 -23.94 -7.66
N GLU A 69 -11.77 -22.96 -6.99
CA GLU A 69 -13.11 -22.45 -7.29
C GLU A 69 -13.11 -21.39 -8.40
N ILE A 70 -11.91 -20.98 -8.87
CA ILE A 70 -11.73 -19.95 -9.90
C ILE A 70 -11.28 -20.64 -11.18
N SER A 71 -12.11 -20.59 -12.22
CA SER A 71 -11.71 -21.02 -13.57
C SER A 71 -11.54 -19.80 -14.46
N TYR A 72 -10.65 -19.91 -15.45
CA TYR A 72 -10.50 -18.90 -16.50
C TYR A 72 -10.89 -19.52 -17.83
N ASP A 73 -11.85 -18.91 -18.50
CA ASP A 73 -12.29 -19.30 -19.84
C ASP A 73 -11.63 -18.36 -20.86
N SER A 74 -10.70 -18.92 -21.65
CA SER A 74 -9.96 -18.16 -22.67
C SER A 74 -10.78 -17.85 -23.91
N ALA A 75 -11.88 -18.55 -24.17
CA ALA A 75 -12.72 -18.30 -25.33
C ALA A 75 -13.53 -17.00 -25.18
N ILE A 76 -13.94 -16.71 -23.95
CA ILE A 76 -14.70 -15.50 -23.60
C ILE A 76 -13.90 -14.48 -22.79
N ASN A 77 -12.65 -14.80 -22.43
CA ASN A 77 -11.74 -13.94 -21.67
C ASN A 77 -12.30 -13.53 -20.28
N GLU A 78 -12.92 -14.48 -19.57
CA GLU A 78 -13.58 -14.28 -18.28
C GLU A 78 -13.07 -15.24 -17.20
N PHE A 79 -13.01 -14.77 -15.97
CA PHE A 79 -12.91 -15.59 -14.77
C PHE A 79 -14.30 -15.97 -14.28
N ILE A 80 -14.51 -17.24 -13.97
CA ILE A 80 -15.77 -17.78 -13.46
C ILE A 80 -15.57 -18.26 -12.02
N ILE A 81 -16.40 -17.75 -11.11
CA ILE A 81 -16.32 -18.03 -9.67
C ILE A 81 -17.74 -18.22 -9.16
N ARG A 82 -18.09 -19.44 -8.74
CA ARG A 82 -19.44 -19.78 -8.22
C ARG A 82 -20.59 -19.33 -9.15
N GLY A 83 -20.38 -19.39 -10.46
CA GLY A 83 -21.36 -18.95 -11.47
C GLY A 83 -21.34 -17.46 -11.80
N HIS A 84 -20.57 -16.64 -11.08
CA HIS A 84 -20.32 -15.24 -11.42
C HIS A 84 -19.17 -15.11 -12.41
N LYS A 85 -19.27 -14.12 -13.30
CA LYS A 85 -18.30 -13.85 -14.37
C LYS A 85 -17.63 -12.51 -14.14
N PHE A 86 -16.32 -12.48 -14.31
CA PHE A 86 -15.50 -11.28 -14.23
C PHE A 86 -14.62 -11.22 -15.47
N THR A 87 -14.69 -10.13 -16.24
CA THR A 87 -13.83 -10.00 -17.42
C THR A 87 -12.37 -9.89 -16.98
N ARG A 88 -11.45 -10.44 -17.77
CA ARG A 88 -10.03 -10.39 -17.45
C ARG A 88 -9.53 -8.95 -17.29
N ASP A 89 -10.02 -8.04 -18.12
CA ASP A 89 -9.62 -6.63 -18.10
C ASP A 89 -10.10 -5.91 -16.85
N GLN A 90 -11.31 -6.22 -16.37
CA GLN A 90 -11.81 -5.69 -15.10
C GLN A 90 -10.91 -6.15 -13.94
N VAL A 91 -10.65 -7.46 -13.85
CA VAL A 91 -9.81 -8.02 -12.79
C VAL A 91 -8.38 -7.47 -12.86
N LYS A 92 -7.85 -7.25 -14.07
CA LYS A 92 -6.55 -6.61 -14.27
C LYS A 92 -6.56 -5.17 -13.78
N SER A 93 -7.60 -4.40 -14.08
CA SER A 93 -7.74 -3.02 -13.61
C SER A 93 -7.81 -2.94 -12.09
N ASP A 94 -8.59 -3.82 -11.47
CA ASP A 94 -8.73 -3.90 -10.02
C ASP A 94 -7.40 -4.31 -9.35
N TYR A 95 -6.71 -5.30 -9.94
CA TYR A 95 -5.38 -5.71 -9.51
C TYR A 95 -4.36 -4.56 -9.57
N SER A 96 -4.31 -3.82 -10.68
CA SER A 96 -3.40 -2.68 -10.82
C SER A 96 -3.73 -1.57 -9.81
N SER A 97 -5.02 -1.30 -9.60
CA SER A 97 -5.50 -0.30 -8.64
C SER A 97 -5.15 -0.67 -7.20
N ALA A 98 -5.30 -1.94 -6.83
CA ALA A 98 -4.92 -2.44 -5.51
C ALA A 98 -3.40 -2.36 -5.26
N ASN A 99 -2.59 -2.43 -6.32
CA ASN A 99 -1.13 -2.39 -6.26
C ASN A 99 -0.53 -1.01 -6.60
N VAL A 100 -1.32 0.08 -6.54
CA VAL A 100 -0.85 1.44 -6.80
C VAL A 100 0.31 1.82 -5.89
N TYR A 101 0.28 1.42 -4.61
CA TYR A 101 1.39 1.73 -3.70
C TYR A 101 2.70 1.05 -4.13
N GLN A 102 2.67 -0.23 -4.46
CA GLN A 102 3.86 -0.96 -4.89
C GLN A 102 4.39 -0.48 -6.25
N SER A 103 3.49 -0.12 -7.16
CA SER A 103 3.88 0.44 -8.47
C SER A 103 4.44 1.87 -8.38
N THR A 104 4.01 2.67 -7.40
CA THR A 104 4.43 4.06 -7.24
C THR A 104 5.64 4.22 -6.32
N PHE A 105 5.75 3.41 -5.27
CA PHE A 105 6.72 3.61 -4.17
C PHE A 105 7.60 2.40 -3.87
N GLY A 106 7.37 1.26 -4.52
CA GLY A 106 8.13 0.02 -4.28
C GLY A 106 9.43 -0.10 -5.08
N LYS A 107 9.93 0.99 -5.68
CA LYS A 107 11.19 1.03 -6.42
C LYS A 107 12.35 1.47 -5.52
#